data_AF-A0A5B8R6L3-F1
#
_entry.id   AF-A0A5B8R6L3-F1
#
_cell.length_a   1.000
_cell.length_b   1.000
_cell.length_c   1.000
_cell.angle_alpha   90.00
_cell.angle_beta   90.00
_cell.angle_gamma   90.00
#
_symmetry.space_group_name_H-M   'P 1'
#
loop_
_entity.id
_entity.type
_entity.pdbx_description
1 polymer ?
#
loop_
_entity_poly.entity_id
_entity_poly.type
_entity_poly.pdbx_seq_one_letter_code
_entity_poly.pdbx_strand_id
1 'polypeptide(L)'
;MAIQELEFVSSCEWLVESEFHSSNSRESIIDLSKLFMGRSKNKLFVVPKSTTIANWVLSDLTNIFPQDGSEYFVALVPHPVDWFKTEDAPIVYSLKAGCWAEV
;
A
#
# COMPACT_ATOMS: atom_id res chain seq x y z
N MET A 1 -13.32 12.66 41.73
CA MET A 1 -12.32 12.19 40.75
C MET A 1 -12.48 13.03 39.51
N ALA A 2 -11.44 13.76 39.09
CA ALA A 2 -11.46 14.43 37.79
C ALA A 2 -11.21 13.38 36.71
N ILE A 3 -12.03 13.37 35.66
CA ILE A 3 -11.81 12.52 34.48
C ILE A 3 -10.64 13.14 33.73
N GLN A 4 -9.53 12.40 33.63
CA GLN A 4 -8.41 12.80 32.78
C GLN A 4 -8.73 12.36 31.35
N GLU A 5 -8.98 13.33 30.47
CA GLU A 5 -9.08 13.04 29.04
C GLU A 5 -7.73 12.58 28.52
N LEU A 6 -7.72 11.44 27.82
CA LEU A 6 -6.54 10.93 27.14
C LEU A 6 -6.46 11.62 25.78
N GLU A 7 -5.29 12.15 25.45
CA GLU A 7 -5.02 12.61 24.09
C GLU A 7 -4.90 11.39 23.16
N PHE A 8 -5.69 11.38 22.09
CA PHE A 8 -5.66 10.33 21.07
C PHE A 8 -5.54 10.95 19.68
N VAL A 9 -4.98 10.17 18.76
CA VAL A 9 -4.87 10.55 17.35
C VAL A 9 -6.28 10.71 16.77
N SER A 10 -6.63 11.93 16.38
CA SER A 10 -7.95 12.25 15.81
C SER A 10 -8.07 11.93 14.33
N SER A 11 -6.95 11.90 13.60
CA SER A 11 -6.91 11.64 12.17
C SER A 11 -5.56 11.08 11.72
N CYS A 12 -5.60 10.34 10.61
CA CYS A 12 -4.41 9.81 9.93
C CYS A 12 -4.46 10.26 8.46
N GLU A 13 -3.45 11.01 8.02
CA GLU A 13 -3.37 11.47 6.62
C GLU A 13 -2.87 10.37 5.68
N TRP A 14 -1.93 9.56 6.15
CA TRP A 14 -1.28 8.51 5.38
C TRP A 14 -1.17 7.24 6.21
N LEU A 15 -1.69 6.16 5.66
CA LEU A 15 -1.41 4.81 6.13
C LEU A 15 -0.54 4.11 5.09
N VAL A 16 0.54 3.50 5.53
CA VAL A 16 1.51 2.86 4.65
C VAL A 16 1.76 1.46 5.16
N GLU A 17 1.65 0.48 4.28
CA GLU A 17 2.02 -0.91 4.54
C GLU A 17 3.00 -1.37 3.46
N SER A 18 3.97 -2.20 3.84
CA SER A 18 5.00 -2.67 2.93
C SER A 18 5.32 -4.13 3.16
N GLU A 19 5.34 -4.92 2.09
CA GLU A 19 5.78 -6.31 2.14
C GLU A 19 6.73 -6.56 0.97
N PHE A 20 7.93 -7.09 1.25
CA PHE A 20 8.96 -7.36 0.25
C PHE A 20 9.26 -8.86 0.02
N HIS A 21 8.52 -9.75 0.67
CA HIS A 21 8.65 -11.19 0.47
C HIS A 21 8.37 -11.57 -0.99
N SER A 22 9.36 -12.20 -1.62
CA SER A 22 9.31 -12.59 -3.04
C SER A 22 8.65 -13.94 -3.29
N SER A 23 8.37 -14.73 -2.25
CA SER A 23 7.97 -16.14 -2.37
C SER A 23 6.64 -16.50 -1.72
N ASN A 24 5.99 -15.58 -1.01
CA ASN A 24 4.77 -15.87 -0.27
C ASN A 24 3.79 -14.68 -0.33
N SER A 25 2.66 -14.87 -1.00
CA SER A 25 1.61 -13.85 -1.11
C SER A 25 0.76 -13.69 0.14
N ARG A 26 0.82 -14.66 1.09
CA ARG A 26 0.00 -14.63 2.30
C ARG A 26 0.27 -13.39 3.15
N GLU A 27 1.54 -13.07 3.39
CA GLU A 27 1.92 -11.91 4.20
C GLU A 27 1.48 -10.61 3.52
N SER A 28 1.67 -10.51 2.20
CA SER A 28 1.20 -9.37 1.40
C SER A 28 -0.32 -9.16 1.49
N ILE A 29 -1.11 -10.24 1.52
CA ILE A 29 -2.57 -10.17 1.70
C ILE A 29 -2.93 -9.68 3.10
N ILE A 30 -2.21 -10.14 4.13
CA ILE A 30 -2.42 -9.71 5.51
C ILE A 30 -2.14 -8.21 5.65
N ASP A 31 -1.02 -7.74 5.11
CA ASP A 31 -0.65 -6.31 5.15
C ASP A 31 -1.62 -5.45 4.34
N LEU A 32 -2.05 -5.92 3.17
CA LEU A 32 -3.10 -5.24 2.40
C LEU A 32 -4.42 -5.16 3.19
N SER A 33 -4.76 -6.21 3.95
CA SER A 33 -5.97 -6.21 4.79
C SER A 33 -5.88 -5.19 5.92
N LYS A 34 -4.70 -5.01 6.54
CA LYS A 34 -4.47 -3.95 7.53
C LYS A 34 -4.67 -2.57 6.91
N LEU A 35 -4.13 -2.36 5.70
CA LEU A 35 -4.31 -1.13 4.95
C LEU A 35 -5.79 -0.82 4.68
N PHE A 36 -6.58 -1.83 4.31
CA PHE A 36 -8.02 -1.68 4.10
C PHE A 36 -8.76 -1.34 5.39
N MET A 37 -8.41 -1.97 6.51
CA MET A 37 -9.06 -1.75 7.80
C MET A 37 -8.73 -0.40 8.45
N GLY A 38 -7.53 0.13 8.20
CA GLY A 38 -7.11 1.40 8.78
C GLY A 38 -7.85 2.59 8.16
N ARG A 39 -8.18 3.59 8.99
CA ARG A 39 -8.83 4.82 8.53
C ARG A 39 -7.78 5.89 8.26
N SER A 40 -7.59 6.25 7.00
CA SER A 40 -6.74 7.36 6.58
C SER A 40 -7.27 8.00 5.30
N LYS A 41 -6.83 9.23 5.01
CA LYS A 41 -7.15 9.90 3.74
C LYS A 41 -6.46 9.22 2.55
N ASN A 42 -5.18 8.89 2.71
CA ASN A 42 -4.36 8.25 1.70
C ASN A 42 -3.83 6.92 2.23
N LYS A 43 -3.77 5.91 1.36
CA LYS A 43 -3.34 4.56 1.67
C LYS A 43 -2.34 4.09 0.62
N LEU A 44 -1.13 3.75 1.06
CA LEU A 44 -0.05 3.30 0.17
C LEU A 44 0.33 1.85 0.50
N PHE A 45 0.29 0.99 -0.52
CA PHE A 45 0.84 -0.35 -0.45
C PHE A 45 2.17 -0.43 -1.21
N VAL A 46 3.24 -0.79 -0.52
CA VAL A 46 4.58 -0.91 -1.10
C VAL A 46 4.93 -2.37 -1.30
N VAL A 47 5.28 -2.75 -2.54
CA VAL A 47 5.62 -4.13 -2.91
C VAL A 47 6.85 -4.19 -3.83
N PRO A 48 7.52 -5.35 -3.97
CA PRO A 48 8.69 -5.46 -4.82
C PRO A 48 8.34 -5.17 -6.27
N LYS A 49 9.23 -4.42 -6.91
CA LYS A 49 9.21 -4.19 -8.34
C LYS A 49 9.54 -5.49 -9.09
N SER A 50 8.50 -6.18 -9.54
CA SER A 50 8.58 -7.33 -10.44
C SER A 50 7.32 -7.41 -11.29
N THR A 51 7.42 -7.94 -12.50
CA THR A 51 6.28 -8.08 -13.41
C THR A 51 5.15 -8.92 -12.81
N THR A 52 5.49 -9.99 -12.10
CA THR A 52 4.50 -10.87 -11.46
C THR A 52 3.73 -10.15 -10.36
N ILE A 53 4.41 -9.43 -9.49
CA ILE A 53 3.78 -8.70 -8.38
C ILE A 53 2.98 -7.51 -8.91
N ALA A 54 3.51 -6.80 -9.92
CA ALA A 54 2.79 -5.73 -10.60
C ALA A 54 1.46 -6.22 -11.18
N ASN A 55 1.46 -7.34 -11.91
CA ASN A 55 0.24 -7.92 -12.46
C ASN A 55 -0.74 -8.33 -11.35
N TRP A 56 -0.24 -8.97 -10.30
CA TRP A 56 -1.07 -9.40 -9.18
C TRP A 56 -1.78 -8.21 -8.52
N VAL A 57 -1.06 -7.15 -8.17
CA VAL A 57 -1.65 -6.02 -7.46
C VAL A 57 -2.47 -5.08 -8.36
N LEU A 58 -2.00 -4.81 -9.60
CA LEU A 58 -2.61 -3.84 -10.51
C LEU A 58 -3.71 -4.43 -11.40
N SER A 59 -3.82 -5.76 -11.48
CA SER A 59 -4.88 -6.43 -12.24
C SER A 59 -5.73 -7.29 -11.33
N ASP A 60 -5.15 -8.32 -10.70
CA ASP A 60 -5.92 -9.36 -10.01
C ASP A 60 -6.64 -8.82 -8.76
N LEU A 61 -6.03 -7.85 -8.07
CA LEU A 61 -6.58 -7.27 -6.86
C LEU A 61 -7.37 -5.96 -7.07
N THR A 62 -7.39 -5.38 -8.26
CA THR A 62 -7.98 -4.04 -8.48
C THR A 62 -9.43 -3.95 -8.01
N ASN A 63 -10.21 -5.01 -8.20
CA ASN A 63 -11.63 -5.04 -7.84
C ASN A 63 -11.91 -5.26 -6.35
N ILE A 64 -10.90 -5.56 -5.53
CA ILE A 64 -11.07 -5.77 -4.08
C ILE A 64 -10.77 -4.52 -3.25
N PHE A 65 -10.26 -3.45 -3.86
CA PHE A 65 -10.00 -2.18 -3.18
C PHE A 65 -11.31 -1.53 -2.72
N PRO A 66 -11.45 -1.19 -1.42
CA PRO A 66 -12.69 -0.63 -0.89
C PRO A 66 -13.03 0.75 -1.46
N GLN A 67 -14.33 1.01 -1.66
CA GLN A 67 -14.84 2.36 -1.93
C GLN A 67 -15.17 3.08 -0.62
N ASP A 68 -14.16 3.28 0.23
CA ASP A 68 -14.30 3.86 1.58
C ASP A 68 -14.01 5.37 1.65
N GLY A 69 -13.81 6.02 0.50
CA GLY A 69 -13.46 7.43 0.39
C GLY A 69 -11.97 7.74 0.56
N SER A 70 -11.12 6.72 0.76
CA SER A 70 -9.67 6.88 0.78
C SER A 70 -9.10 6.91 -0.64
N GLU A 71 -7.98 7.60 -0.83
CA GLU A 71 -7.16 7.48 -2.03
C GLU A 71 -6.17 6.32 -1.87
N TYR A 72 -6.13 5.41 -2.85
CA TYR A 72 -5.28 4.24 -2.82
C TYR A 72 -4.12 4.35 -3.81
N PHE A 73 -2.94 3.98 -3.32
CA PHE A 73 -1.70 4.00 -4.04
C PHE A 73 -0.98 2.66 -3.93
N VAL A 74 -0.25 2.31 -4.98
CA VAL A 74 0.68 1.17 -4.99
C VAL A 74 2.04 1.66 -5.44
N ALA A 75 3.08 1.37 -4.68
CA ALA A 75 4.46 1.60 -5.09
C ALA A 75 5.16 0.27 -5.37
N LEU A 76 5.69 0.14 -6.59
CA LEU A 76 6.60 -0.92 -6.98
C LEU A 76 8.03 -0.45 -6.72
N VAL A 77 8.66 -0.96 -5.67
CA VAL A 77 9.99 -0.54 -5.22
C VAL A 77 10.99 -1.68 -5.45
N PRO A 78 12.19 -1.45 -6.00
CA PRO A 78 13.21 -2.49 -6.10
C PRO A 78 13.47 -3.15 -4.74
N HIS A 79 13.80 -4.44 -4.73
CA HIS A 79 14.02 -5.14 -3.47
C HIS A 79 15.22 -4.54 -2.71
N PRO A 80 15.16 -4.37 -1.37
CA PRO A 80 16.23 -3.72 -0.59
C PRO A 80 17.63 -4.32 -0.78
N VAL A 81 17.68 -5.62 -1.08
CA VAL A 81 18.94 -6.34 -1.38
C VAL A 81 19.66 -5.82 -2.64
N ASP A 82 18.96 -5.10 -3.50
CA ASP A 82 19.46 -4.62 -4.81
C ASP A 82 19.59 -3.10 -4.89
N TRP A 83 19.19 -2.34 -3.85
CA TRP A 83 19.24 -0.86 -3.87
C TRP A 83 20.63 -0.28 -4.17
N PHE A 84 21.70 -0.97 -3.81
CA PHE A 84 23.07 -0.53 -4.08
C PHE A 84 23.67 -1.13 -5.34
N LYS A 85 22.91 -1.97 -6.06
CA LYS A 85 23.34 -2.66 -7.28
C LYS A 85 22.74 -2.06 -8.54
N THR A 86 21.69 -1.26 -8.40
CA THR A 86 20.97 -0.65 -9.51
C THR A 86 20.44 0.74 -9.13
N GLU A 87 20.33 1.63 -10.12
CA GLU A 87 19.67 2.94 -9.99
C GLU A 87 18.16 2.85 -10.28
N ASP A 88 17.59 1.64 -10.21
CA ASP A 88 16.20 1.43 -10.57
C ASP A 88 15.26 2.23 -9.65
N ALA A 89 14.41 3.06 -10.26
CA ALA A 89 13.52 3.94 -9.51
C ALA A 89 12.23 3.22 -9.11
N PRO A 90 11.62 3.59 -7.97
CA PRO A 90 10.24 3.23 -7.67
C PRO A 90 9.28 3.67 -8.77
N ILE A 91 8.21 2.92 -8.97
CA ILE A 91 7.06 3.33 -9.81
C ILE A 91 5.84 3.39 -8.90
N VAL A 92 5.08 4.49 -8.96
CA VAL A 92 3.90 4.68 -8.11
C VAL A 92 2.66 4.76 -8.98
N TYR A 93 1.61 4.06 -8.57
CA TYR A 93 0.30 4.08 -9.20
C TYR A 93 -0.73 4.62 -8.22
N SER A 94 -1.71 5.37 -8.74
CA SER A 94 -2.92 5.77 -8.03
C SER A 94 -4.14 5.07 -8.62
N LEU A 95 -5.06 4.60 -7.77
CA LEU A 95 -6.32 4.02 -8.21
C LEU A 95 -7.37 5.12 -8.36
N LYS A 96 -7.83 5.36 -9.59
CA LYS A 96 -8.88 6.32 -9.91
C LYS A 96 -9.95 5.67 -10.78
N ALA A 97 -11.20 5.75 -10.33
CA ALA A 97 -12.35 5.18 -11.05
C ALA A 97 -12.17 3.70 -11.46
N GLY A 98 -11.50 2.89 -10.62
CA GLY A 98 -11.24 1.47 -10.89
C GLY A 98 -10.06 1.20 -11.83
N CYS A 99 -9.32 2.23 -12.24
CA CYS A 99 -8.15 2.11 -13.09
C CYS A 99 -6.89 2.61 -12.38
N TRP A 100 -5.77 1.93 -12.58
CA TRP A 100 -4.46 2.38 -12.10
C TRP A 100 -3.82 3.34 -13.11
N ALA A 101 -3.32 4.46 -12.60
CA ALA A 101 -2.53 5.42 -13.37
C ALA A 101 -1.23 5.72 -12.64
N GLU A 102 -0.11 5.70 -13.37
CA GLU A 102 1.21 6.09 -12.85
C GLU A 102 1.21 7.58 -12.47
N VAL A 103 1.85 7.94 -11.36
CA VAL A 103 1.88 9.29 -10.78
C VAL A 103 3.27 9.73 -10.34
#